data_AF-A0A950TJ13-F1
#
_entry.id   AF-A0A950TJ13-F1
#
_cell.length_a   1.000
_cell.length_b   1.000
_cell.length_c   1.000
_cell.angle_alpha   90.00
_cell.angle_beta   90.00
_cell.angle_gamma   90.00
#
_symmetry.space_group_name_H-M   'P 1'
#
loop_
_entity.id
_entity.type
_entity.pdbx_description
1 polymer ?
#
loop_
_entity_poly.entity_id
_entity_poly.type
_entity_poly.pdbx_seq_one_letter_code
_entity_poly.pdbx_strand_id
1 'polypeptide(L)'
;MKNGAAREAVRVASGNLRDARQNLVRASQEAMAQDDAEWAQIDALMSAVKRLDLVRAEVDGLINPISRGSDADADKPLGRVDKSGYPKYVFRNGAVVRIGLRSDGSRYEQVAKRHDVESIVAVLNQFVHSAEFSIDEVQKRINLPSYLVHLVVSMLREKLGKLVSPKRGRYVFKVKSLLDVDALLNELRLESDES
;
A
#
# COMPACT_ATOMS: atom_id res chain seq x y z
N MET A 1 31.47 19.81 -10.74
CA MET A 1 32.21 18.60 -10.33
C MET A 1 31.86 18.04 -8.95
N LYS A 2 30.99 18.66 -8.12
CA LYS A 2 30.77 18.24 -6.71
C LYS A 2 29.76 17.08 -6.47
N ASN A 3 28.98 16.68 -7.48
CA ASN A 3 27.90 15.67 -7.31
C ASN A 3 28.32 14.20 -7.53
N GLY A 4 29.54 13.95 -8.03
CA GLY A 4 30.01 12.57 -8.32
C GLY A 4 30.40 11.79 -7.06
N ALA A 5 31.16 12.42 -6.16
CA ALA A 5 31.64 11.78 -4.93
C ALA A 5 30.51 11.42 -3.96
N ALA A 6 29.47 12.27 -3.86
CA ALA A 6 28.32 11.99 -3.01
C ALA A 6 27.50 10.79 -3.51
N ARG A 7 27.26 10.68 -4.83
CA ARG A 7 26.54 9.55 -5.42
C ARG A 7 27.29 8.23 -5.25
N GLU A 8 28.62 8.27 -5.39
CA GLU A 8 29.47 7.11 -5.20
C GLU A 8 29.48 6.65 -3.73
N ALA A 9 29.56 7.58 -2.77
CA ALA A 9 29.49 7.27 -1.35
C ALA A 9 28.16 6.59 -0.97
N VAL A 10 27.04 7.06 -1.52
CA VAL A 10 25.73 6.46 -1.23
C VAL A 10 25.60 5.10 -1.94
N ARG A 11 26.14 4.92 -3.14
CA ARG A 11 26.18 3.60 -3.83
C ARG A 11 26.93 2.55 -3.01
N VAL A 12 28.09 2.93 -2.48
CA VAL A 12 28.88 2.07 -1.60
C VAL A 12 28.12 1.76 -0.30
N ALA A 13 27.45 2.75 0.29
CA ALA A 13 26.62 2.54 1.48
C ALA A 13 25.45 1.57 1.22
N SER A 14 24.73 1.71 0.10
CA SER A 14 23.66 0.78 -0.29
C SER A 14 24.17 -0.64 -0.50
N GLY A 15 25.37 -0.80 -1.08
CA GLY A 15 26.05 -2.09 -1.20
C GLY A 15 26.31 -2.73 0.17
N ASN A 16 26.96 -2.00 1.07
CA ASN A 16 27.28 -2.49 2.42
C ASN A 16 26.02 -2.87 3.22
N LEU A 17 24.92 -2.13 3.06
CA LEU A 17 23.64 -2.45 3.70
C LEU A 17 23.00 -3.72 3.12
N ARG A 18 23.14 -3.97 1.82
CA ARG A 18 22.67 -5.22 1.20
C ARG A 18 23.45 -6.42 1.75
N ASP A 19 24.77 -6.30 1.89
CA ASP A 19 25.63 -7.37 2.39
C ASP A 19 25.35 -7.66 3.87
N ALA A 20 25.21 -6.60 4.69
CA ALA A 20 24.81 -6.73 6.09
C ALA A 20 23.46 -7.45 6.25
N ARG A 21 22.49 -7.17 5.36
CA ARG A 21 21.19 -7.84 5.35
C ARG A 21 21.34 -9.34 5.11
N GLN A 22 22.11 -9.72 4.10
CA GLN A 22 22.33 -11.12 3.73
C GLN A 22 23.02 -11.87 4.88
N ASN A 23 24.01 -11.23 5.52
CA ASN A 23 24.69 -11.83 6.68
C ASN A 23 23.75 -12.03 7.88
N LEU A 24 22.85 -11.08 8.17
CA LEU A 24 21.87 -11.23 9.26
C LEU A 24 20.82 -12.30 8.97
N VAL A 25 20.33 -12.38 7.73
CA VAL A 25 19.40 -13.45 7.31
C VAL A 25 20.08 -14.81 7.40
N ARG A 26 21.33 -14.92 6.93
CA ARG A 26 22.11 -16.16 7.02
C ARG A 26 22.32 -16.56 8.49
N ALA A 27 22.73 -15.63 9.35
CA ALA A 27 22.91 -15.89 10.78
C ALA A 27 21.60 -16.33 11.47
N SER A 28 20.46 -15.77 11.06
CA SER A 28 19.14 -16.19 11.56
C SER A 28 18.81 -17.62 11.11
N GLN A 29 19.12 -17.98 9.86
CA GLN A 29 18.89 -19.33 9.35
C GLN A 29 19.81 -20.36 10.02
N GLU A 30 21.07 -19.98 10.26
CA GLU A 30 22.04 -20.80 11.00
C GLU A 30 21.59 -21.00 12.46
N ALA A 31 21.09 -19.96 13.14
CA ALA A 31 20.56 -20.07 14.50
C ALA A 31 19.29 -20.92 14.59
N MET A 32 18.41 -20.86 13.58
CA MET A 32 17.21 -21.71 13.49
C MET A 32 17.53 -23.18 13.24
N ALA A 33 18.70 -23.48 12.69
CA ALA A 33 19.13 -24.84 12.37
C ALA A 33 19.83 -25.55 13.55
N GLN A 34 20.02 -24.86 14.69
CA GLN A 34 20.59 -25.44 15.90
C GLN A 34 19.51 -26.15 16.73
N ASP A 35 19.84 -27.30 17.31
CA ASP A 35 18.90 -28.10 18.12
C ASP A 35 18.42 -27.35 19.39
N ASP A 36 19.24 -26.44 19.92
CA ASP A 36 18.93 -25.56 21.06
C ASP A 36 18.65 -24.11 20.61
N ALA A 37 17.83 -23.94 19.57
CA ALA A 37 17.55 -22.62 18.99
C ALA A 37 16.99 -21.62 20.02
N GLU A 38 17.79 -20.58 20.33
CA GLU A 38 17.34 -19.46 21.16
C GLU A 38 16.44 -18.50 20.35
N TRP A 39 15.12 -18.72 20.42
CA TRP A 39 14.13 -17.92 19.68
C TRP A 39 14.26 -16.41 19.88
N ALA A 40 14.65 -15.96 21.08
CA ALA A 40 14.89 -14.55 21.35
C ALA A 40 16.04 -13.96 20.50
N GLN A 41 17.06 -14.76 20.21
CA GLN A 41 18.18 -14.37 19.34
C GLN A 41 17.74 -14.28 17.88
N ILE A 42 16.93 -15.23 17.42
CA ILE A 42 16.37 -15.25 16.05
C ILE A 42 15.46 -14.02 15.83
N ASP A 43 14.59 -13.71 16.80
CA ASP A 43 13.73 -12.52 16.73
C ASP A 43 14.54 -11.22 16.74
N ALA A 44 15.62 -11.16 17.52
CA ALA A 44 16.52 -10.01 17.52
C ALA A 44 17.22 -9.82 16.16
N LEU A 45 17.64 -10.91 15.51
CA LEU A 45 18.23 -10.89 14.16
C LEU A 45 17.22 -10.44 13.11
N MET A 46 16.00 -10.95 13.13
CA MET A 46 14.94 -10.55 12.20
C MET A 46 14.46 -9.11 12.42
N SER A 47 14.44 -8.65 13.68
CA SER A 47 14.19 -7.24 14.01
C SER A 47 15.31 -6.33 13.50
N ALA A 48 16.57 -6.77 13.56
CA ALA A 48 17.69 -6.07 12.96
C ALA A 48 17.57 -5.99 11.43
N VAL A 49 17.17 -7.08 10.76
CA VAL A 49 16.91 -7.09 9.30
C VAL A 49 15.84 -6.07 8.92
N LYS A 50 14.72 -6.00 9.66
CA LYS A 50 13.64 -5.02 9.40
C LYS A 50 14.13 -3.58 9.53
N ARG A 51 14.92 -3.29 10.57
CA ARG A 51 15.52 -1.95 10.77
C ARG A 51 16.50 -1.61 9.65
N LEU A 52 17.28 -2.57 9.20
CA LEU A 52 18.23 -2.40 8.09
C LEU A 52 17.51 -2.16 6.76
N ASP A 53 16.38 -2.83 6.51
CA ASP A 53 15.53 -2.61 5.33
C ASP A 53 14.95 -1.18 5.31
N LEU A 54 14.58 -0.63 6.47
CA LEU A 54 14.17 0.78 6.58
C LEU A 54 15.34 1.71 6.25
N VAL A 55 16.51 1.53 6.86
CA VAL A 55 17.68 2.38 6.59
C VAL A 55 18.10 2.31 5.12
N ARG A 56 18.13 1.11 4.52
CA ARG A 56 18.46 0.93 3.10
C ARG A 56 17.51 1.71 2.21
N ALA A 57 16.22 1.62 2.51
CA ALA A 57 15.21 2.34 1.76
C ALA A 57 15.32 3.87 1.95
N GLU A 58 15.97 4.36 3.01
CA GLU A 58 16.27 5.78 3.25
C GLU A 58 17.46 6.22 2.40
N VAL A 59 18.54 5.41 2.44
CA VAL A 59 19.79 5.63 1.70
C VAL A 59 19.57 5.56 0.19
N ASP A 60 18.80 4.58 -0.29
CA ASP A 60 18.41 4.49 -1.71
C ASP A 60 17.57 5.70 -2.14
N GLY A 61 16.76 6.23 -1.22
CA GLY A 61 16.01 7.48 -1.37
C GLY A 61 16.88 8.73 -1.46
N LEU A 62 18.16 8.68 -1.04
CA LEU A 62 19.08 9.82 -1.14
C LEU A 62 19.76 9.91 -2.52
N ILE A 63 19.94 8.79 -3.24
CA ILE A 63 20.46 8.78 -4.63
C ILE A 63 19.34 9.14 -5.62
N ASN A 64 18.14 8.62 -5.37
CA ASN A 64 16.93 8.87 -6.12
C ASN A 64 15.86 9.37 -5.13
N PRO A 65 15.56 10.69 -5.07
CA PRO A 65 14.66 11.29 -4.08
C PRO A 65 13.26 10.68 -3.92
N ILE A 66 12.87 9.68 -4.71
CA ILE A 66 11.54 9.08 -4.67
C ILE A 66 11.64 7.61 -5.06
N SER A 67 11.98 6.72 -4.12
CA SER A 67 11.76 5.27 -4.29
C SER A 67 11.87 4.51 -2.96
N ARG A 68 10.72 4.25 -2.34
CA ARG A 68 10.55 3.08 -1.46
C ARG A 68 9.36 2.27 -1.96
N GLY A 69 9.62 1.03 -2.39
CA GLY A 69 8.61 0.04 -2.78
C GLY A 69 8.95 -0.67 -4.10
N SER A 70 9.81 -1.69 -4.01
CA SER A 70 10.11 -2.71 -5.02
C SER A 70 9.06 -3.86 -4.93
N ASP A 71 8.83 -4.78 -5.87
CA ASP A 71 9.65 -5.36 -6.94
C ASP A 71 8.78 -6.02 -8.04
N ALA A 72 9.43 -6.19 -9.21
CA ALA A 72 9.23 -7.23 -10.24
C ALA A 72 7.95 -7.23 -11.11
N ASP A 73 7.98 -6.48 -12.22
CA ASP A 73 7.96 -7.12 -13.54
C ASP A 73 8.48 -6.18 -14.65
N ALA A 74 9.15 -6.77 -15.63
CA ALA A 74 10.14 -6.16 -16.51
C ALA A 74 9.59 -5.23 -17.63
N ASP A 75 10.40 -4.20 -17.91
CA ASP A 75 10.69 -3.57 -19.20
C ASP A 75 9.62 -3.55 -20.30
N LYS A 76 8.87 -2.44 -20.38
CA LYS A 76 8.60 -1.74 -21.65
C LYS A 76 8.63 -0.23 -21.42
N PRO A 77 9.28 0.57 -22.29
CA PRO A 77 9.20 2.02 -22.22
C PRO A 77 7.78 2.43 -22.61
N LEU A 78 6.92 2.64 -21.63
CA LEU A 78 5.55 3.07 -21.86
C LEU A 78 5.55 4.58 -22.14
N GLY A 79 5.30 4.92 -23.40
CA GLY A 79 5.01 6.28 -23.83
C GLY A 79 3.93 6.92 -22.95
N ARG A 80 3.88 8.26 -22.99
CA ARG A 80 3.01 9.13 -22.21
C ARG A 80 1.58 8.56 -22.14
N VAL A 81 1.24 7.93 -21.01
CA VAL A 81 -0.08 7.31 -20.80
C VAL A 81 -1.11 8.43 -20.74
N ASP A 82 -2.15 8.33 -21.56
CA ASP A 82 -3.25 9.28 -21.55
C ASP A 82 -3.90 9.31 -20.16
N LYS A 83 -4.17 10.51 -19.64
CA LYS A 83 -4.70 10.71 -18.28
C LYS A 83 -6.18 10.35 -18.18
N SER A 84 -6.84 10.19 -19.33
CA SER A 84 -8.24 9.78 -19.41
C SER A 84 -8.41 8.37 -18.81
N GLY A 85 -9.27 8.24 -17.80
CA GLY A 85 -9.58 6.94 -17.17
C GLY A 85 -8.81 6.60 -15.88
N TYR A 86 -8.03 7.51 -15.30
CA TYR A 86 -7.43 7.34 -13.97
C TYR A 86 -8.15 8.17 -12.88
N PRO A 87 -8.21 7.70 -11.62
CA PRO A 87 -7.68 6.42 -11.12
C PRO A 87 -8.50 5.21 -11.57
N LYS A 88 -7.82 4.09 -11.81
CA LYS A 88 -8.46 2.78 -12.03
C LYS A 88 -8.52 2.03 -10.70
N TYR A 89 -9.61 1.31 -10.45
CA TYR A 89 -9.71 0.38 -9.33
C TYR A 89 -9.93 -0.99 -9.93
N VAL A 90 -9.15 -1.97 -9.49
CA VAL A 90 -9.22 -3.35 -9.97
C VAL A 90 -9.17 -4.29 -8.79
N PHE A 91 -9.79 -5.45 -8.94
CA PHE A 91 -9.66 -6.54 -7.98
C PHE A 91 -8.65 -7.57 -8.50
N ARG A 92 -7.53 -7.76 -7.81
CA ARG A 92 -6.50 -8.73 -8.20
C ARG A 92 -5.97 -9.44 -6.96
N ASN A 93 -5.81 -10.76 -7.04
CA ASN A 93 -5.21 -11.59 -5.98
C ASN A 93 -5.87 -11.37 -4.59
N GLY A 94 -7.19 -11.23 -4.54
CA GLY A 94 -7.91 -11.02 -3.27
C GLY A 94 -7.73 -9.63 -2.66
N ALA A 95 -7.25 -8.65 -3.43
CA ALA A 95 -7.03 -7.28 -2.97
C ALA A 95 -7.65 -6.25 -3.91
N VAL A 96 -8.10 -5.15 -3.33
CA VAL A 96 -8.49 -3.95 -4.07
C VAL A 96 -7.23 -3.16 -4.39
N VAL A 97 -6.99 -2.90 -5.67
CA VAL A 97 -5.85 -2.14 -6.14
C VAL A 97 -6.34 -0.87 -6.81
N ARG A 98 -5.90 0.28 -6.29
CA ARG A 98 -6.07 1.58 -6.96
C ARG A 98 -4.81 1.88 -7.75
N ILE A 99 -4.94 2.00 -9.06
CA ILE A 99 -3.89 2.42 -9.96
C ILE A 99 -4.06 3.91 -10.25
N GLY A 100 -3.09 4.72 -9.85
CA GLY A 100 -3.05 6.16 -10.12
C GLY A 100 -1.89 6.54 -11.05
N LEU A 101 -1.91 7.78 -11.53
CA LEU A 101 -0.80 8.37 -12.29
C LEU A 101 -0.05 9.39 -11.43
N ARG A 102 1.28 9.34 -11.46
CA ARG A 102 2.17 10.34 -10.90
C ARG A 102 2.34 11.52 -11.86
N SER A 103 2.96 12.60 -11.37
CA SER A 103 3.24 13.82 -12.15
C SER A 103 4.17 13.57 -13.34
N ASP A 104 5.07 12.60 -13.22
CA ASP A 104 5.99 12.13 -14.28
C ASP A 104 5.31 11.19 -15.30
N GLY A 105 4.03 10.84 -15.10
CA GLY A 105 3.28 9.93 -15.95
C GLY A 105 3.48 8.44 -15.62
N SER A 106 4.30 8.10 -14.63
CA SER A 106 4.42 6.73 -14.14
C SER A 106 3.19 6.31 -13.33
N ARG A 107 2.89 5.01 -13.35
CA ARG A 107 1.78 4.44 -12.58
C ARG A 107 2.22 4.14 -11.15
N TYR A 108 1.31 4.30 -10.19
CA TYR A 108 1.49 3.80 -8.83
C TYR A 108 0.29 2.97 -8.40
N GLU A 109 0.55 1.97 -7.57
CA GLU A 109 -0.50 1.12 -6.99
C GLU A 109 -0.64 1.40 -5.49
N GLN A 110 -1.89 1.54 -5.05
CA GLN A 110 -2.26 1.42 -3.63
C GLN A 110 -3.06 0.14 -3.49
N VAL A 111 -2.70 -0.70 -2.52
CA VAL A 111 -3.29 -2.03 -2.36
C VAL A 111 -3.94 -2.12 -0.98
N ALA A 112 -5.22 -2.48 -0.94
CA ALA A 112 -5.94 -2.84 0.27
C ALA A 112 -6.29 -4.33 0.21
N LYS A 113 -5.78 -5.13 1.16
CA LYS A 113 -6.09 -6.56 1.21
C LYS A 113 -7.53 -6.76 1.65
N ARG A 114 -8.12 -7.91 1.31
CA ARG A 114 -9.49 -8.27 1.72
C ARG A 114 -9.76 -8.00 3.20
N HIS A 115 -8.90 -8.46 4.11
CA HIS A 115 -9.05 -8.23 5.55
C HIS A 115 -9.12 -6.72 5.90
N ASP A 116 -8.29 -5.89 5.28
CA ASP A 116 -8.30 -4.45 5.52
C ASP A 116 -9.64 -3.85 5.04
N VAL A 117 -10.11 -4.27 3.86
CA VAL A 117 -11.40 -3.85 3.30
C VAL A 117 -12.55 -4.26 4.21
N GLU A 118 -12.56 -5.51 4.70
CA GLU A 118 -13.58 -6.01 5.63
C GLU A 118 -13.62 -5.17 6.91
N SER A 119 -12.45 -4.87 7.47
CA SER A 119 -12.34 -4.08 8.70
C SER A 119 -12.85 -2.65 8.50
N ILE A 120 -12.50 -2.02 7.36
CA ILE A 120 -12.96 -0.67 7.01
C ILE A 120 -14.47 -0.68 6.78
N VAL A 121 -15.00 -1.66 6.04
CA VAL A 121 -16.43 -1.78 5.76
C VAL A 121 -17.24 -2.02 7.04
N ALA A 122 -16.75 -2.84 7.96
CA ALA A 122 -17.39 -3.05 9.26
C ALA A 122 -17.53 -1.74 10.05
N VAL A 123 -16.51 -0.87 10.02
CA VAL A 123 -16.58 0.46 10.65
C VAL A 123 -17.52 1.39 9.88
N LEU A 124 -17.45 1.41 8.54
CA LEU A 124 -18.33 2.23 7.71
C LEU A 124 -19.82 1.89 7.93
N ASN A 125 -20.14 0.61 8.12
CA ASN A 125 -21.50 0.14 8.40
C ASN A 125 -22.09 0.74 9.69
N GLN A 126 -21.26 1.18 10.64
CA GLN A 126 -21.72 1.89 11.84
C GLN A 126 -22.25 3.30 11.53
N PHE A 127 -21.96 3.85 10.34
CA PHE A 127 -22.39 5.18 9.90
C PHE A 127 -23.57 5.16 8.92
N VAL A 128 -24.14 3.99 8.60
CA VAL A 128 -25.24 3.85 7.60
C VAL A 128 -26.47 4.68 7.95
N HIS A 129 -26.76 4.85 9.26
CA HIS A 129 -27.88 5.67 9.73
C HIS A 129 -27.47 7.08 10.16
N SER A 130 -26.17 7.40 10.15
CA SER A 130 -25.67 8.74 10.44
C SER A 130 -26.05 9.71 9.31
N ALA A 131 -26.22 10.99 9.66
CA ALA A 131 -26.51 12.02 8.67
C ALA A 131 -25.34 12.24 7.70
N GLU A 132 -24.11 12.19 8.19
CA GLU A 132 -22.86 12.28 7.43
C GLU A 132 -21.70 11.72 8.26
N PHE A 133 -20.61 11.34 7.60
CA PHE A 133 -19.36 10.94 8.25
C PHE A 133 -18.13 11.51 7.51
N SER A 134 -16.98 11.56 8.18
CA SER A 134 -15.67 11.88 7.60
C SER A 134 -14.71 10.69 7.67
N ILE A 135 -13.64 10.75 6.88
CA ILE A 135 -12.57 9.74 6.92
C ILE A 135 -11.87 9.74 8.28
N ASP A 136 -11.67 10.89 8.90
CA ASP A 136 -11.08 11.00 10.24
C ASP A 136 -11.93 10.29 11.31
N GLU A 137 -13.26 10.33 11.19
CA GLU A 137 -14.17 9.65 12.11
C GLU A 137 -14.09 8.12 11.96
N VAL A 138 -13.94 7.62 10.74
CA VAL A 138 -13.68 6.20 10.45
C VAL A 138 -12.31 5.80 10.99
N GLN A 139 -11.29 6.62 10.74
CA GLN A 139 -9.91 6.40 11.14
C GLN A 139 -9.74 6.31 12.66
N LYS A 140 -10.53 7.08 13.44
CA LYS A 140 -10.53 7.01 14.91
C LYS A 140 -11.03 5.66 15.45
N ARG A 141 -11.75 4.87 14.65
CA ARG A 141 -12.35 3.60 15.04
C ARG A 141 -11.59 2.39 14.50
N ILE A 142 -10.49 2.60 13.78
CA ILE A 142 -9.73 1.53 13.14
C ILE A 142 -8.22 1.79 13.22
N ASN A 143 -7.45 0.78 13.61
CA ASN A 143 -5.99 0.88 13.65
C ASN A 143 -5.38 0.45 12.31
N LEU A 144 -5.71 1.17 11.24
CA LEU A 144 -5.15 0.96 9.90
C LEU A 144 -4.57 2.26 9.34
N PRO A 145 -3.62 2.20 8.39
CA PRO A 145 -3.16 3.41 7.72
C PRO A 145 -4.28 4.20 7.04
N SER A 146 -4.30 5.52 7.22
CA SER A 146 -5.32 6.41 6.65
C SER A 146 -5.49 6.28 5.13
N TYR A 147 -4.40 6.03 4.40
CA TYR A 147 -4.48 5.86 2.94
C TYR A 147 -5.37 4.67 2.53
N LEU A 148 -5.48 3.61 3.34
CA LEU A 148 -6.36 2.48 3.07
C LEU A 148 -7.83 2.87 3.22
N VAL A 149 -8.16 3.65 4.26
CA VAL A 149 -9.50 4.19 4.46
C VAL A 149 -9.87 5.10 3.29
N HIS A 150 -8.97 5.98 2.88
CA HIS A 150 -9.15 6.82 1.68
C HIS A 150 -9.40 5.98 0.42
N LEU A 151 -8.61 4.92 0.20
CA LEU A 151 -8.77 4.04 -0.94
C LEU A 151 -10.16 3.41 -0.99
N VAL A 152 -10.60 2.80 0.11
CA VAL A 152 -11.90 2.10 0.17
C VAL A 152 -13.06 3.09 0.05
N VAL A 153 -13.01 4.24 0.73
CA VAL A 153 -14.04 5.27 0.65
C VAL A 153 -14.12 5.87 -0.77
N SER A 154 -12.98 6.14 -1.40
CA SER A 154 -12.94 6.60 -2.79
C SER A 154 -13.47 5.55 -3.76
N MET A 155 -13.12 4.27 -3.59
CA MET A 155 -13.67 3.17 -4.40
C MET A 155 -15.21 3.11 -4.29
N LEU A 156 -15.74 3.15 -3.07
CA LEU A 156 -17.19 3.10 -2.81
C LEU A 156 -17.94 4.30 -3.41
N ARG A 157 -17.30 5.48 -3.48
CA ARG A 157 -17.86 6.69 -4.08
C ARG A 157 -17.74 6.72 -5.60
N GLU A 158 -16.53 6.53 -6.11
CA GLU A 158 -16.16 6.82 -7.50
C GLU A 158 -16.45 5.67 -8.45
N LYS A 159 -16.41 4.43 -7.96
CA LYS A 159 -16.65 3.24 -8.77
C LYS A 159 -18.00 2.61 -8.47
N LEU A 160 -18.21 2.19 -7.24
CA LEU A 160 -19.41 1.44 -6.88
C LEU A 160 -20.63 2.35 -6.63
N GLY A 161 -20.45 3.68 -6.62
CA GLY A 161 -21.53 4.65 -6.46
C GLY A 161 -22.38 4.49 -5.19
N LYS A 162 -21.85 3.83 -4.15
CA LYS A 162 -22.55 3.57 -2.87
C LYS A 162 -22.51 4.78 -1.94
N LEU A 163 -21.53 5.68 -2.14
CA LEU A 163 -21.35 6.89 -1.34
C LEU A 163 -21.50 8.16 -2.18
N VAL A 164 -21.98 9.23 -1.56
CA VAL A 164 -22.03 10.59 -2.12
C VAL A 164 -21.24 11.52 -1.21
N SER A 165 -20.61 12.55 -1.78
CA SER A 165 -19.94 13.60 -1.01
C SER A 165 -20.71 14.92 -1.14
N PRO A 166 -21.64 15.23 -0.22
CA PRO A 166 -22.45 16.45 -0.30
C PRO A 166 -21.62 17.71 0.00
N LYS A 167 -20.53 17.55 0.74
CA LYS A 167 -19.60 18.60 1.16
C LYS A 167 -18.18 18.04 1.11
N ARG A 168 -17.19 18.88 0.82
CA ARG A 168 -15.77 18.47 0.81
C ARG A 168 -15.40 17.78 2.12
N GLY A 169 -14.93 16.54 2.05
CA GLY A 169 -14.49 15.76 3.21
C GLY A 169 -15.61 15.12 4.04
N ARG A 170 -16.88 15.27 3.62
CA ARG A 170 -18.03 14.59 4.23
C ARG A 170 -18.66 13.63 3.23
N TYR A 171 -19.16 12.52 3.74
CA TYR A 171 -19.70 11.41 2.97
C TYR A 171 -21.03 10.96 3.56
N VAL A 172 -21.92 10.50 2.68
CA VAL A 172 -23.21 9.91 3.02
C VAL A 172 -23.43 8.67 2.17
N PHE A 173 -24.16 7.71 2.71
CA PHE A 173 -24.62 6.56 1.95
C PHE A 173 -25.70 6.98 0.97
N LYS A 174 -25.55 6.58 -0.30
CA LYS A 174 -26.56 6.83 -1.35
C LYS A 174 -27.86 6.09 -1.03
N VAL A 175 -27.73 4.87 -0.52
CA VAL A 175 -28.83 4.04 -0.02
C VAL A 175 -28.47 3.60 1.40
N LYS A 176 -29.39 3.73 2.35
CA LYS A 176 -29.18 3.36 3.77
C LYS A 176 -29.25 1.84 3.97
N SER A 177 -28.32 1.13 3.37
CA SER A 177 -28.15 -0.32 3.48
C SER A 177 -26.74 -0.65 3.93
N LEU A 178 -26.61 -1.73 4.70
CA LEU A 178 -25.30 -2.28 5.05
C LEU A 178 -24.55 -2.69 3.77
N LEU A 179 -23.25 -2.46 3.79
CA LEU A 179 -22.33 -2.92 2.78
C LEU A 179 -21.95 -4.37 3.07
N ASP A 180 -22.04 -5.22 2.05
CA ASP A 180 -21.54 -6.59 2.06
C ASP A 180 -20.24 -6.67 1.24
N VAL A 181 -19.17 -7.17 1.85
CA VAL A 181 -17.84 -7.13 1.23
C VAL A 181 -17.77 -8.03 0.01
N ASP A 182 -18.36 -9.23 0.08
CA ASP A 182 -18.34 -10.16 -1.04
C ASP A 182 -19.11 -9.60 -2.24
N ALA A 183 -20.26 -8.98 -2.03
CA ALA A 183 -21.02 -8.28 -3.07
C ALA A 183 -20.20 -7.13 -3.70
N LEU A 184 -19.52 -6.31 -2.88
CA LEU A 184 -18.70 -5.21 -3.37
C LEU A 184 -17.51 -5.69 -4.22
N LEU A 185 -16.83 -6.75 -3.78
CA LEU A 185 -15.69 -7.30 -4.51
C LEU A 185 -16.13 -7.99 -5.80
N ASN A 186 -17.28 -8.65 -5.80
CA ASN A 186 -17.87 -9.24 -7.01
C ASN A 186 -18.28 -8.17 -8.03
N GLU A 187 -18.92 -7.09 -7.57
CA GLU A 187 -19.27 -5.93 -8.43
C GLU A 187 -18.02 -5.32 -9.07
N LEU A 188 -16.96 -5.11 -8.29
CA LEU A 188 -15.69 -4.58 -8.80
C LEU A 188 -14.99 -5.52 -9.81
N ARG A 189 -15.14 -6.83 -9.63
CA ARG A 189 -14.60 -7.84 -10.56
C ARG A 189 -15.31 -7.79 -11.91
N LEU A 190 -16.65 -7.74 -11.90
CA LEU A 190 -17.45 -7.70 -13.13
C LEU A 190 -17.11 -6.48 -13.99
N GLU A 191 -16.94 -5.30 -13.39
CA GLU A 191 -16.53 -4.09 -14.11
C GLU A 191 -15.09 -4.16 -14.66
N SER A 192 -14.21 -4.94 -14.01
CA SER A 192 -12.81 -5.09 -14.44
C SER A 192 -12.67 -5.97 -15.68
N ASP A 193 -13.59 -6.91 -15.89
CA ASP A 193 -13.60 -7.83 -17.04
C ASP A 193 -14.20 -7.17 -18.31
N GLU A 194 -14.93 -6.06 -18.16
CA GLU A 194 -15.58 -5.32 -19.26
C GLU A 194 -14.74 -4.12 -19.81
N SER A 195 -13.56 -3.83 -19.23
CA SER A 195 -12.72 -2.64 -19.52
C SER A 195 -11.37 -2.94 -20.15
#